data_AF-A0A524CG86-F1
#
_entry.id   AF-A0A524CG86-F1
#
_cell.length_a   1.000
_cell.length_b   1.000
_cell.length_c   1.000
_cell.angle_alpha   90.00
_cell.angle_beta   90.00
_cell.angle_gamma   90.00
#
_symmetry.space_group_name_H-M   'P 1'
#
loop_
_entity.id
_entity.type
_entity.pdbx_description
1 polymer ?
#
loop_
_entity_poly.entity_id
_entity_poly.type
_entity_poly.pdbx_seq_one_letter_code
_entity_poly.pdbx_strand_id
1 'polypeptide(L)'
;MADKLKEFLKKIHNSRNQIPEYISISIKEGKKIIDMKIRKEKSKILKVTAHEKEKKGWYLHSIHIPIKNLGLPEDSKNKEILPYLNNPNQVLRDRYTQEVLEDMNRKYGEIRAERKKHYFRTERFRVKRELNTGTKLKSF
;
A
#
# COMPACT_ATOMS: atom_id res chain seq x y z
N MET A 1 -2.18 7.74 15.04
CA MET A 1 -1.34 7.42 13.86
C MET A 1 0.05 7.97 14.16
N ALA A 2 1.09 7.12 14.19
CA ALA A 2 2.42 7.54 14.64
C ALA A 2 2.94 8.74 13.83
N ASP A 3 3.26 9.85 14.50
CA ASP A 3 3.64 11.14 13.88
C ASP A 3 4.74 10.99 12.81
N LYS A 4 5.71 10.11 13.08
CA LYS A 4 6.80 9.73 12.17
C LYS A 4 6.32 9.16 10.83
N LEU A 5 5.24 8.36 10.81
CA LEU A 5 4.68 7.81 9.56
C LEU A 5 4.02 8.93 8.75
N LYS A 6 3.33 9.85 9.42
CA LYS A 6 2.68 10.99 8.78
C LYS A 6 3.72 11.94 8.17
N GLU A 7 4.81 12.20 8.88
CA GLU A 7 5.97 12.95 8.35
C GLU A 7 6.63 12.23 7.17
N PHE A 8 6.87 10.93 7.27
CA PHE A 8 7.46 10.16 6.18
C PHE A 8 6.59 10.16 4.93
N LEU A 9 5.29 9.89 5.07
CA LEU A 9 4.32 9.96 3.98
C LEU A 9 4.25 11.36 3.36
N LYS A 10 4.33 12.42 4.19
CA LYS A 10 4.43 13.80 3.69
C LYS A 10 5.72 14.04 2.91
N LYS A 11 6.87 13.51 3.36
CA LYS A 11 8.17 13.69 2.70
C LYS A 11 8.24 13.00 1.34
N ILE A 12 7.74 11.77 1.22
CA ILE A 12 7.80 11.01 -0.04
C ILE A 12 6.75 11.43 -1.07
N HIS A 13 5.65 12.06 -0.63
CA HIS A 13 4.57 12.60 -1.48
C HIS A 13 4.62 14.13 -1.60
N ASN A 14 5.75 14.77 -1.26
CA ASN A 14 5.86 16.23 -1.29
C ASN A 14 6.00 16.71 -2.74
N SER A 15 4.96 17.36 -3.27
CA SER A 15 4.95 17.94 -4.62
C SER A 15 5.99 19.04 -4.86
N ARG A 16 6.67 19.54 -3.82
CA ARG A 16 7.73 20.56 -3.92
C ARG A 16 9.15 20.01 -4.04
N ASN A 17 9.35 18.72 -3.81
CA ASN A 17 10.68 18.11 -3.90
C ASN A 17 10.81 17.29 -5.18
N GLN A 18 11.97 17.37 -5.83
CA GLN A 18 12.40 16.63 -7.03
C GLN A 18 12.54 15.11 -6.80
N ILE A 19 11.76 14.54 -5.87
CA ILE A 19 11.76 13.13 -5.50
C ILE A 19 10.72 12.45 -6.39
N PRO A 20 11.01 11.25 -6.94
CA PRO A 20 10.04 10.52 -7.75
C PRO A 20 8.75 10.25 -6.96
N GLU A 21 7.60 10.43 -7.60
CA GLU A 21 6.32 10.18 -6.95
C GLU A 21 6.17 8.67 -6.66
N TYR A 22 5.83 8.34 -5.41
CA TYR A 22 5.75 6.97 -4.92
C TYR A 22 4.31 6.50 -4.80
N ILE A 23 4.06 5.27 -5.21
CA ILE A 23 2.83 4.53 -4.93
C ILE A 23 2.92 3.93 -3.54
N SER A 24 2.01 4.31 -2.65
CA SER A 24 1.90 3.75 -1.31
C SER A 24 0.86 2.62 -1.29
N ILE A 25 1.30 1.39 -1.05
CA ILE A 25 0.43 0.24 -0.88
C ILE A 25 0.41 -0.14 0.60
N SER A 26 -0.72 0.11 1.25
CA SER A 26 -0.94 -0.22 2.67
C SER A 26 -1.49 -1.64 2.81
N ILE A 27 -0.81 -2.46 3.60
CA ILE A 27 -1.19 -3.86 3.80
C ILE A 27 -2.06 -4.01 5.05
N LYS A 28 -1.67 -3.34 6.15
CA LYS A 28 -2.37 -3.45 7.43
C LYS A 28 -2.28 -2.15 8.21
N GLU A 29 -3.44 -1.57 8.54
CA GLU A 29 -3.51 -0.44 9.46
C GLU A 29 -3.39 -0.94 10.90
N GLY A 30 -2.22 -0.73 11.51
CA GLY A 30 -2.06 -1.01 12.92
C GLY A 30 -2.67 0.10 13.78
N LYS A 31 -3.49 -0.25 14.76
CA LYS A 31 -4.17 0.76 15.61
C LYS A 31 -3.19 1.48 16.55
N LYS A 32 -2.19 0.75 17.08
CA LYS A 32 -1.19 1.24 18.03
C LYS A 32 0.22 0.78 17.64
N ILE A 33 0.81 1.49 16.68
CA ILE A 33 2.21 1.30 16.25
C ILE A 33 3.12 1.88 17.34
N ILE A 34 4.05 1.07 17.85
CA ILE A 34 5.10 1.48 18.80
C ILE A 34 6.32 1.98 18.03
N ASP A 35 6.82 1.15 17.11
CA ASP A 35 8.07 1.39 16.40
C ASP A 35 7.92 1.07 14.91
N MET A 36 8.80 1.65 14.09
CA MET A 36 8.81 1.47 12.66
C MET A 36 10.23 1.42 12.13
N LYS A 37 10.45 0.52 11.17
CA LYS A 37 11.70 0.40 10.42
C LYS A 37 11.41 0.58 8.94
N ILE A 38 12.19 1.44 8.31
CA ILE A 38 12.15 1.67 6.87
C ILE A 38 13.37 0.98 6.27
N ARG A 39 13.13 0.03 5.37
CA ARG A 39 14.19 -0.64 4.61
C ARG A 39 14.11 -0.19 3.17
N LYS A 40 15.24 0.30 2.66
CA LYS A 40 15.41 0.61 1.24
C LYS A 40 15.89 -0.65 0.54
N GLU A 41 15.11 -1.09 -0.42
CA GLU A 41 15.39 -2.29 -1.21
C GLU A 41 15.94 -1.90 -2.58
N LYS A 42 16.16 -2.91 -3.44
CA LYS A 42 16.48 -2.70 -4.85
C LYS A 42 15.39 -1.87 -5.55
N SER A 43 15.78 -1.22 -6.65
CA SER A 43 14.88 -0.39 -7.47
C SER A 43 14.23 0.77 -6.71
N LYS A 44 14.88 1.25 -5.64
CA LYS A 44 14.41 2.35 -4.77
C LYS A 44 13.05 2.07 -4.10
N ILE A 45 12.63 0.82 -4.00
CA ILE A 45 11.43 0.42 -3.26
C ILE A 45 11.69 0.60 -1.76
N LEU A 46 10.70 1.13 -1.03
CA LEU A 46 10.78 1.30 0.42
C LEU A 46 9.78 0.37 1.10
N LYS A 47 10.28 -0.55 1.93
CA LYS A 47 9.45 -1.41 2.77
C LYS A 47 9.38 -0.84 4.18
N VAL A 48 8.16 -0.57 4.64
CA VAL A 48 7.90 -0.08 6.00
C VAL A 48 7.38 -1.23 6.83
N THR A 49 8.19 -1.66 7.80
CA THR A 49 7.78 -2.63 8.81
C THR A 49 7.43 -1.91 10.10
N ALA A 50 6.31 -2.27 10.72
CA ALA A 50 5.85 -1.70 11.97
C ALA A 50 5.82 -2.76 13.07
N HIS A 51 5.98 -2.31 14.32
CA HIS A 51 5.79 -3.12 15.51
C HIS A 51 4.57 -2.59 16.27
N GLU A 52 3.61 -3.47 16.57
CA GLU A 52 2.38 -3.12 17.29
C GLU A 52 2.50 -3.45 18.79
N LYS A 53 1.77 -2.71 19.63
CA LYS A 53 1.74 -2.97 21.08
C LYS A 53 1.04 -4.28 21.45
N GLU A 54 -0.02 -4.62 20.72
CA GLU A 54 -0.89 -5.76 21.03
C GLU A 54 -0.46 -7.07 20.33
N LYS A 55 0.35 -6.98 19.28
CA LYS A 55 0.85 -8.16 18.55
C LYS A 55 2.36 -8.27 18.71
N LYS A 56 2.81 -9.44 19.19
CA LYS A 56 4.23 -9.78 19.21
C LYS A 56 4.76 -9.90 17.78
N GLY A 57 5.75 -9.08 17.43
CA GLY A 57 6.53 -9.23 16.20
C GLY A 57 6.38 -8.09 15.20
N TRP A 58 7.39 -7.96 14.34
CA TRP A 58 7.42 -7.01 13.24
C TRP A 58 6.54 -7.51 12.10
N TYR A 59 5.71 -6.62 11.56
CA TYR A 59 4.91 -6.92 10.37
C TYR A 59 5.11 -5.86 9.30
N LEU A 60 4.90 -6.26 8.05
CA LEU A 60 4.95 -5.35 6.92
C LEU A 60 3.68 -4.46 6.92
N HIS A 61 3.87 -3.17 7.11
CA HIS A 61 2.81 -2.19 7.22
C HIS A 61 2.43 -1.63 5.85
N SER A 62 3.42 -1.14 5.11
CA SER A 62 3.24 -0.56 3.79
C SER A 62 4.49 -0.73 2.92
N ILE A 63 4.28 -0.75 1.62
CA ILE A 63 5.34 -0.71 0.62
C ILE A 63 5.16 0.55 -0.22
N HIS A 64 6.27 1.22 -0.51
CA HIS A 64 6.30 2.38 -1.40
C HIS A 64 7.13 2.06 -2.64
N ILE A 65 6.51 2.14 -3.81
CA ILE A 65 7.10 1.79 -5.09
C ILE A 65 7.14 3.05 -5.96
N PRO A 66 8.28 3.45 -6.54
CA PRO A 66 8.29 4.57 -7.49
C PRO A 66 7.40 4.30 -8.70
N ILE A 67 6.59 5.29 -9.13
CA ILE A 67 5.72 5.14 -10.32
C ILE A 67 6.55 4.82 -11.58
N LYS A 68 7.76 5.39 -11.66
CA LYS A 68 8.69 5.15 -12.76
C LYS A 68 9.03 3.67 -12.96
N ASN A 69 9.01 2.86 -11.89
CA ASN A 69 9.27 1.43 -11.99
C ASN A 69 8.15 0.69 -12.75
N LEU A 70 6.92 1.21 -12.71
CA LEU A 70 5.81 0.68 -13.49
C LEU A 70 5.85 1.12 -14.96
N GLY A 71 6.80 1.99 -15.33
CA GLY A 71 6.88 2.57 -16.67
C GLY A 71 5.82 3.63 -16.96
N LEU A 72 5.09 4.08 -15.94
CA LEU A 72 4.04 5.09 -16.03
C LEU A 72 4.58 6.51 -15.77
N PRO A 73 3.95 7.56 -16.34
CA PRO A 73 4.26 8.94 -16.01
C PRO A 73 3.79 9.28 -14.59
N GLU A 74 4.42 10.25 -13.94
CA GLU A 74 4.15 10.61 -12.54
C GLU A 74 2.72 11.15 -12.36
N ASP A 75 2.12 11.79 -13.36
CA ASP A 75 0.75 12.30 -13.29
C ASP A 75 -0.35 11.21 -13.41
N SER A 76 0.04 9.94 -13.64
CA SER A 76 -0.89 8.83 -13.84
C SER A 76 -1.94 8.71 -12.74
N LYS A 77 -3.19 8.48 -13.13
CA LYS A 77 -4.31 8.34 -12.18
C LYS A 77 -4.30 6.96 -11.54
N ASN A 78 -4.90 6.85 -10.36
CA ASN A 78 -5.02 5.55 -9.66
C ASN A 78 -5.66 4.46 -10.52
N LYS A 79 -6.62 4.81 -11.39
CA LYS A 79 -7.27 3.87 -12.32
C LYS A 79 -6.31 3.28 -13.35
N GLU A 80 -5.30 4.03 -13.76
CA GLU A 80 -4.30 3.61 -14.74
C GLU A 80 -3.18 2.79 -14.10
N ILE A 81 -2.87 3.08 -12.83
CA ILE A 81 -1.85 2.38 -12.05
C ILE A 81 -2.37 1.02 -11.56
N LEU A 82 -3.66 0.94 -11.20
CA LEU A 82 -4.26 -0.25 -10.58
C LEU A 82 -4.07 -1.55 -11.37
N PRO A 83 -4.19 -1.59 -12.72
CA PRO A 83 -3.91 -2.78 -13.52
C PRO A 83 -2.50 -3.31 -13.34
N TYR A 84 -1.48 -2.44 -13.26
CA TYR A 84 -0.08 -2.83 -13.09
C TYR A 84 0.20 -3.41 -11.69
N LEU A 85 -0.50 -2.90 -10.67
CA LEU A 85 -0.36 -3.41 -9.31
C LEU A 85 -1.00 -4.80 -9.16
N ASN A 86 -2.15 -5.04 -9.80
CA ASN A 86 -2.85 -6.33 -9.73
C ASN A 86 -2.33 -7.36 -10.73
N ASN A 87 -1.72 -6.93 -11.83
CA ASN A 87 -1.12 -7.78 -12.85
C ASN A 87 0.38 -7.47 -12.98
N PRO A 88 1.23 -8.07 -12.13
CA PRO A 88 2.68 -7.81 -12.13
C PRO A 88 3.35 -8.02 -13.49
N ASN A 89 2.81 -8.91 -14.34
CA ASN A 89 3.31 -9.17 -15.70
C ASN A 89 3.27 -7.94 -16.63
N GLN A 90 2.51 -6.89 -16.29
CA GLN A 90 2.51 -5.63 -17.04
C GLN A 90 3.73 -4.76 -16.70
N VAL A 91 4.45 -5.03 -15.61
CA VAL A 91 5.65 -4.31 -15.20
C VAL A 91 6.86 -4.86 -15.96
N LEU A 92 7.07 -4.35 -17.18
CA LEU A 92 8.12 -4.85 -18.06
C LEU A 92 9.52 -4.26 -17.77
N ARG A 93 9.59 -3.10 -17.12
CA ARG A 93 10.84 -2.35 -16.94
C ARG A 93 11.67 -2.77 -15.73
N ASP A 94 11.01 -3.24 -14.67
CA ASP A 94 11.69 -3.56 -13.41
C ASP A 94 11.24 -4.91 -12.86
N ARG A 95 12.03 -5.95 -13.13
CA ARG A 95 11.76 -7.33 -12.68
C ARG A 95 11.62 -7.44 -11.17
N TYR A 96 12.41 -6.67 -10.42
CA TYR A 96 12.34 -6.69 -8.96
C TYR A 96 10.98 -6.16 -8.45
N THR A 97 10.47 -5.09 -9.05
CA THR A 97 9.14 -4.54 -8.76
C THR A 97 8.05 -5.55 -9.11
N GLN A 98 8.19 -6.26 -10.24
CA GLN A 98 7.30 -7.35 -10.61
C GLN A 98 7.27 -8.45 -9.54
N GLU A 99 8.44 -8.95 -9.10
CA GLU A 99 8.54 -9.96 -8.05
C GLU A 99 7.93 -9.49 -6.72
N VAL A 100 8.17 -8.23 -6.34
CA VAL A 100 7.59 -7.64 -5.12
C VAL A 100 6.05 -7.56 -5.21
N LEU A 101 5.50 -7.17 -6.36
CA LEU A 101 4.05 -7.10 -6.56
C LEU A 101 3.41 -8.49 -6.60
N GLU A 102 4.08 -9.47 -7.21
CA GLU A 102 3.61 -10.86 -7.22
C GLU A 102 3.57 -11.45 -5.82
N ASP A 103 4.65 -11.28 -5.04
CA ASP A 103 4.69 -11.69 -3.63
C ASP A 103 3.60 -11.00 -2.81
N MET A 104 3.36 -9.72 -3.05
CA MET A 104 2.28 -8.96 -2.41
C MET A 104 0.90 -9.51 -2.75
N ASN A 105 0.59 -9.71 -4.02
CA ASN A 105 -0.72 -10.22 -4.44
C ASN A 105 -0.94 -11.64 -3.91
N ARG A 106 0.08 -12.49 -3.91
CA ARG A 106 0.03 -13.84 -3.34
C ARG A 106 -0.22 -13.82 -1.83
N LYS A 107 0.43 -12.93 -1.08
CA LYS A 107 0.35 -12.88 0.39
C LYS A 107 -0.86 -12.10 0.91
N TYR A 108 -1.27 -11.04 0.21
CA TYR A 108 -2.23 -10.05 0.73
C TYR A 108 -3.45 -9.86 -0.18
N GLY A 109 -3.52 -10.57 -1.31
CA GLY A 109 -4.65 -10.54 -2.23
C GLY A 109 -4.68 -9.29 -3.10
N GLU A 110 -5.85 -9.02 -3.68
CA GLU A 110 -6.08 -7.92 -4.62
C GLU A 110 -5.77 -6.55 -3.99
N ILE A 111 -5.13 -5.68 -4.78
CA ILE A 111 -4.85 -4.29 -4.44
C ILE A 111 -5.99 -3.42 -4.95
N ARG A 112 -6.47 -2.49 -4.12
CA ARG A 112 -7.54 -1.53 -4.43
C ARG A 112 -7.06 -0.11 -4.27
N ALA A 113 -7.52 0.76 -5.18
CA ALA A 113 -7.26 2.20 -5.08
C ALA A 113 -8.04 2.82 -3.91
N GLU A 114 -7.38 3.71 -3.18
CA GLU A 114 -8.01 4.59 -2.20
C GLU A 114 -8.42 5.93 -2.86
N ARG A 115 -9.20 6.74 -2.12
CA ARG A 115 -9.63 8.08 -2.58
C ARG A 115 -8.47 9.05 -2.80
N LYS A 116 -7.30 8.79 -2.19
CA LYS A 116 -6.12 9.65 -2.27
C LYS A 116 -5.21 9.23 -3.43
N LYS A 117 -4.66 10.21 -4.16
CA LYS A 117 -3.73 9.99 -5.28
C LYS A 117 -2.55 9.13 -4.85
N HIS A 118 -2.34 8.01 -5.54
CA HIS A 118 -1.26 7.03 -5.35
C HIS A 118 -1.28 6.27 -4.02
N TYR A 119 -2.44 6.19 -3.38
CA TYR A 119 -2.65 5.33 -2.22
C TYR A 119 -3.50 4.14 -2.63
N PHE A 120 -3.05 2.97 -2.19
CA PHE A 120 -3.69 1.69 -2.44
C PHE A 120 -3.70 0.87 -1.16
N ARG A 121 -4.59 -0.11 -1.09
CA ARG A 121 -4.70 -1.05 0.02
C ARG A 121 -4.97 -2.47 -0.46
N THR A 122 -4.50 -3.47 0.27
CA THR A 122 -4.75 -4.88 -0.05
C THR A 122 -6.07 -5.38 0.53
N GLU A 123 -6.76 -6.29 -0.16
CA GLU A 123 -8.09 -6.80 0.22
C GLU A 123 -8.10 -7.61 1.52
N ARG A 124 -7.00 -8.31 1.87
CA ARG A 124 -6.91 -9.15 3.08
C ARG A 124 -7.06 -8.37 4.40
N PHE A 125 -7.27 -7.05 4.35
CA PHE A 125 -7.67 -6.20 5.48
C PHE A 125 -9.19 -5.93 5.57
N ARG A 126 -10.04 -6.53 4.73
CA ARG A 126 -11.42 -6.78 5.16
C ARG A 126 -11.37 -7.82 6.28
N VAL A 127 -11.08 -7.33 7.50
CA VAL A 127 -11.89 -7.70 8.67
C VAL A 127 -13.28 -7.90 8.12
N LYS A 128 -13.83 -9.13 8.27
CA LYS A 128 -15.22 -9.47 7.94
C LYS A 128 -15.99 -8.17 8.02
N ARG A 129 -16.38 -7.60 6.87
CA ARG A 129 -17.43 -6.59 6.90
C ARG A 129 -18.50 -7.37 7.62
N GLU A 130 -18.76 -7.05 8.88
CA GLU A 130 -20.01 -7.43 9.50
C GLU A 130 -21.01 -6.91 8.50
N LEU A 131 -21.52 -7.84 7.69
CA LEU A 131 -22.76 -7.66 7.01
C LEU A 131 -23.70 -7.42 8.18
N ASN A 132 -23.84 -6.16 8.56
CA ASN A 132 -25.10 -5.66 9.08
C ASN A 132 -26.09 -5.84 7.94
N THR A 133 -26.43 -7.10 7.64
CA THR A 133 -27.76 -7.51 7.22
C THR A 133 -28.67 -7.23 8.40
N GLY A 134 -28.82 -5.94 8.72
CA GLY A 134 -30.01 -5.40 9.34
C GLY A 134 -31.10 -5.40 8.27
N THR A 135 -31.44 -6.59 7.77
CA THR A 135 -32.75 -6.79 7.16
C THR A 135 -33.70 -6.72 8.34
N LYS A 136 -34.18 -5.51 8.64
CA LYS A 136 -35.40 -5.35 9.44
C LYS A 136 -36.47 -6.14 8.69
N LEU A 137 -36.77 -7.34 9.17
CA LEU A 137 -38.03 -7.99 8.85
C LEU A 137 -39.10 -6.99 9.31
N LYS A 138 -39.77 -6.36 8.34
CA LYS A 138 -41.06 -5.73 8.60
C LYS A 138 -41.98 -6.87 9.02
N SER A 139 -42.28 -6.96 10.31
CA SER A 139 -43.45 -7.70 10.77
C SER A 139 -44.68 -7.11 10.08
N PHE A 140 -45.41 -7.97 9.37
CA PHE A 140 -46.80 -7.75 8.99
C PHE A 140 -47.71 -8.14 10.15
#